data_AF-A0A550JH82-F1
#
_entry.id   AF-A0A550JH82-F1
#
_cell.length_a   1.000
_cell.length_b   1.000
_cell.length_c   1.000
_cell.angle_alpha   90.00
_cell.angle_beta   90.00
_cell.angle_gamma   90.00
#
_symmetry.space_group_name_H-M   'P 1'
#
loop_
_entity.id
_entity.type
_entity.pdbx_description
1 polymer ?
#
loop_
_entity_poly.entity_id
_entity_poly.type
_entity_poly.pdbx_seq_one_letter_code
_entity_poly.pdbx_strand_id
1 'polypeptide(L)'
;MDLKPLFTTLLLACVLFAGCAAVAPPVPPSVAQLERLPVLSGVVTGHRVLRGEVYLADDVRVAPGAVLELRPGTTVYVRSAEGTQIDPEYLSSLTELLVHGRLEIQGTARRPVHFIPLTPGSPDQPAWAGITLTGAEGGQIVGARIEQAETAVLCIASSPEIRANLFTGNRYGIIAQQGSAPRILANRIEKGEGGIFCWRGSAPEISGNEILDHAEEGIFVDADSRPLLTGNRVSGNDLGLALYDRALAGDPAQAQRNREDLRILRLPPTEIAP
;
A
#
# COMPACT_ATOMS: atom_id res chain seq x y z
N MET A 1 -8.00 12.57 -70.91
CA MET A 1 -9.10 12.41 -69.94
C MET A 1 -8.50 11.92 -68.62
N ASP A 2 -8.20 12.91 -67.78
CA ASP A 2 -7.89 12.94 -66.36
C ASP A 2 -7.73 11.63 -65.56
N LEU A 3 -6.48 11.34 -65.17
CA LEU A 3 -6.17 10.67 -63.91
C LEU A 3 -5.97 11.75 -62.83
N LYS A 4 -6.84 11.79 -61.81
CA LYS A 4 -6.58 12.50 -60.55
C LYS A 4 -5.85 11.55 -59.58
N PRO A 5 -4.74 11.96 -58.94
CA PRO A 5 -4.22 11.24 -57.79
C PRO A 5 -4.93 11.71 -56.51
N LEU A 6 -5.57 10.78 -55.80
CA LEU A 6 -6.00 11.01 -54.41
C LEU A 6 -4.75 11.04 -53.53
N PHE A 7 -4.46 12.21 -52.96
CA PHE A 7 -3.57 12.38 -51.82
C PHE A 7 -4.24 11.75 -50.59
N THR A 8 -3.79 10.56 -50.18
CA THR A 8 -4.14 9.99 -48.88
C THR A 8 -3.05 10.37 -47.90
N THR A 9 -3.31 11.42 -47.12
CA THR A 9 -2.44 11.87 -46.02
C THR A 9 -2.50 10.83 -44.90
N LEU A 10 -1.47 9.98 -44.79
CA LEU A 10 -1.30 9.06 -43.67
C LEU A 10 -0.81 9.86 -42.45
N LEU A 11 -1.71 10.13 -41.50
CA LEU A 11 -1.37 10.75 -40.23
C LEU A 11 -0.61 9.72 -39.38
N LEU A 12 0.72 9.83 -39.32
CA LEU A 12 1.56 9.04 -38.43
C LEU A 12 1.35 9.53 -37.00
N ALA A 13 0.42 8.92 -36.27
CA ALA A 13 0.29 9.13 -34.83
C ALA A 13 1.50 8.47 -34.13
N CYS A 14 2.57 9.23 -33.95
CA CYS A 14 3.67 8.88 -33.05
C CYS A 14 3.13 8.87 -31.61
N VAL A 15 2.61 7.72 -31.17
CA VAL A 15 2.40 7.42 -29.75
C VAL A 15 3.79 7.28 -29.13
N LEU A 16 4.28 8.37 -28.57
CA LEU A 16 5.43 8.35 -27.65
C LEU A 16 4.99 7.58 -26.40
N PHE A 17 5.25 6.27 -26.38
CA PHE A 17 5.36 5.55 -25.13
C PHE A 17 6.59 6.12 -24.41
N ALA A 18 6.36 7.12 -23.56
CA ALA A 18 7.30 7.45 -22.51
C ALA A 18 7.34 6.24 -21.56
N GLY A 19 8.17 5.26 -21.91
CA GLY A 19 8.53 4.20 -20.98
C GLY A 19 9.18 4.87 -19.78
N CYS A 20 8.46 4.96 -18.67
CA CYS A 20 9.07 5.12 -17.36
C CYS A 20 9.97 3.89 -17.19
N ALA A 21 11.24 4.00 -17.58
CA ALA A 21 12.24 3.03 -17.19
C ALA A 21 12.23 3.02 -15.66
N ALA A 22 11.67 1.96 -15.09
CA ALA A 22 11.76 1.73 -13.66
C ALA A 22 13.25 1.73 -13.32
N VAL A 23 13.69 2.69 -12.52
CA VAL A 23 15.04 2.67 -11.96
C VAL A 23 15.16 1.35 -11.22
N ALA A 24 16.11 0.50 -11.61
CA ALA A 24 16.33 -0.78 -10.97
C ALA A 24 16.49 -0.58 -9.45
N PRO A 25 15.95 -1.47 -8.61
CA PRO A 25 16.11 -1.34 -7.17
C PRO A 25 17.61 -1.27 -6.83
N PRO A 26 18.01 -0.39 -5.89
CA PRO A 26 19.41 -0.28 -5.50
C PRO A 26 19.91 -1.64 -4.99
N VAL A 27 21.14 -2.00 -5.37
CA VAL A 27 21.80 -3.21 -4.88
C VAL A 27 21.87 -3.14 -3.35
N PRO A 28 21.44 -4.18 -2.61
CA PRO A 28 21.49 -4.15 -1.16
C PRO A 28 22.92 -3.88 -0.65
N PRO A 29 23.11 -2.96 0.31
CA PRO A 29 24.41 -2.68 0.91
C PRO A 29 24.92 -3.89 1.70
N SER A 30 26.25 -4.02 1.79
CA SER A 30 26.89 -4.98 2.70
C SER A 30 26.59 -4.63 4.17
N VAL A 31 26.73 -5.61 5.08
CA VAL A 31 26.56 -5.42 6.53
C VAL A 31 27.42 -4.25 7.06
N ALA A 32 28.69 -4.18 6.65
CA ALA A 32 29.60 -3.11 7.07
C ALA A 32 29.20 -1.72 6.53
N GLN A 33 28.45 -1.65 5.43
CA GLN A 33 27.86 -0.41 4.92
C GLN A 33 26.61 -0.03 5.72
N LEU A 34 25.74 -1.00 6.01
CA LEU A 34 24.52 -0.80 6.81
C LEU A 34 24.82 -0.21 8.19
N GLU A 35 25.84 -0.73 8.88
CA GLU A 35 26.25 -0.26 10.21
C GLU A 35 26.72 1.21 10.23
N ARG A 36 27.02 1.80 9.07
CA ARG A 36 27.44 3.21 8.94
C ARG A 36 26.28 4.14 8.55
N LEU A 37 25.13 3.59 8.19
CA LEU A 37 23.96 4.38 7.82
C LEU A 37 23.32 5.00 9.06
N PRO A 38 22.60 6.12 8.91
CA PRO A 38 21.66 6.58 9.93
C PRO A 38 20.71 5.45 10.33
N VAL A 39 20.70 5.10 11.61
CA VAL A 39 19.86 4.03 12.16
C VAL A 39 18.51 4.58 12.59
N LEU A 40 17.43 3.95 12.13
CA LEU A 40 16.08 4.14 12.61
C LEU A 40 15.69 2.91 13.45
N SER A 41 15.48 3.11 14.74
CA SER A 41 15.02 2.12 15.72
C SER A 41 14.50 2.82 16.96
N GLY A 42 13.69 2.13 17.77
CA GLY A 42 13.16 2.61 19.03
C GLY A 42 12.16 3.77 18.86
N VAL A 43 12.08 4.63 19.88
CA VAL A 43 11.08 5.71 19.91
C VAL A 43 11.60 6.96 19.18
N VAL A 44 10.83 7.43 18.20
CA VAL A 44 11.01 8.73 17.57
C VAL A 44 10.19 9.77 18.31
N THR A 45 10.86 10.83 18.79
CA THR A 45 10.27 12.00 19.44
C THR A 45 10.61 13.27 18.66
N GLY A 46 9.81 14.32 18.82
CA GLY A 46 9.97 15.57 18.08
C GLY A 46 9.85 15.38 16.57
N HIS A 47 10.46 16.27 15.78
CA HIS A 47 10.46 16.16 14.31
C HIS A 47 11.78 15.54 13.84
N ARG A 48 11.71 14.31 13.31
CA ARG A 48 12.84 13.58 12.74
C ARG A 48 12.72 13.55 11.22
N VAL A 49 13.74 14.07 10.54
CA VAL A 49 13.82 14.12 9.08
C VAL A 49 14.86 13.14 8.58
N LEU A 50 14.45 12.24 7.68
CA LEU A 50 15.26 11.24 7.03
C LEU A 50 15.48 11.60 5.55
N ARG A 51 16.67 11.29 5.05
CA ARG A 51 17.10 11.51 3.66
C ARG A 51 18.26 10.60 3.29
N GLY A 52 18.37 10.27 2.00
CA GLY A 52 19.41 9.36 1.53
C GLY A 52 19.14 7.93 1.98
N GLU A 53 20.17 7.19 2.34
CA GLU A 53 20.06 5.81 2.80
C GLU A 53 19.90 5.76 4.32
N VAL A 54 18.98 4.93 4.81
CA VAL A 54 18.65 4.75 6.23
C VAL A 54 18.54 3.26 6.50
N TYR A 55 19.03 2.82 7.67
CA TYR A 55 18.87 1.45 8.12
C TYR A 55 17.76 1.38 9.18
N LEU A 56 16.62 0.77 8.83
CA LEU A 56 15.58 0.38 9.79
C LEU A 56 16.06 -0.90 10.48
N ALA A 57 16.73 -0.70 11.61
CA ALA A 57 17.47 -1.76 12.27
C ALA A 57 16.62 -2.52 13.27
N ASP A 58 15.49 -1.98 13.75
CA ASP A 58 14.60 -2.63 14.71
C ASP A 58 13.23 -1.96 14.68
N ASP A 59 12.32 -2.40 15.53
CA ASP A 59 11.00 -1.78 15.70
C ASP A 59 11.11 -0.28 15.99
N VAL A 60 10.22 0.49 15.37
CA VAL A 60 10.17 1.94 15.51
C VAL A 60 8.80 2.37 15.93
N ARG A 61 8.77 3.24 16.94
CA ARG A 61 7.54 3.90 17.39
C ARG A 61 7.65 5.40 17.22
N VAL A 62 6.85 5.99 16.35
CA VAL A 62 6.67 7.45 16.28
C VAL A 62 5.68 7.85 17.36
N ALA A 63 6.18 8.52 18.41
CA ALA A 63 5.38 8.91 19.56
C ALA A 63 4.30 9.95 19.21
N PRO A 64 3.23 10.08 20.01
CA PRO A 64 2.29 11.20 19.90
C PRO A 64 3.01 12.56 19.88
N GLY A 65 2.53 13.49 19.07
CA GLY A 65 3.17 14.80 18.82
C GLY A 65 4.50 14.75 18.05
N ALA A 66 5.05 13.58 17.75
CA ALA A 66 6.25 13.45 16.94
C ALA A 66 5.92 13.39 15.44
N VAL A 67 6.88 13.81 14.61
CA VAL A 67 6.79 13.77 13.15
C VAL A 67 7.97 12.99 12.61
N LEU A 68 7.70 11.94 11.82
CA LEU A 68 8.72 11.25 11.03
C LEU A 68 8.55 11.65 9.56
N GLU A 69 9.52 12.37 9.01
CA GLU A 69 9.54 12.82 7.61
C GLU A 69 10.58 12.03 6.81
N LEU A 70 10.16 11.46 5.67
CA LEU A 70 11.05 10.83 4.69
C LEU A 70 11.03 11.65 3.40
N ARG A 71 12.17 12.26 3.07
CA ARG A 71 12.31 13.14 1.89
C ARG A 71 12.36 12.36 0.57
N PRO A 72 12.09 13.01 -0.58
CA PRO A 72 12.17 12.35 -1.89
C PRO A 72 13.50 11.63 -2.12
N GLY A 73 13.44 10.39 -2.60
CA GLY A 73 14.62 9.56 -2.88
C GLY A 73 15.28 8.96 -1.64
N THR A 74 14.60 8.94 -0.49
CA THR A 74 15.08 8.20 0.69
C THR A 74 14.92 6.69 0.43
N THR A 75 15.95 5.92 0.75
CA THR A 75 15.91 4.45 0.73
C THR A 75 16.07 3.96 2.16
N VAL A 76 15.07 3.23 2.65
CA VAL A 76 15.06 2.57 3.95
C VAL A 76 15.34 1.09 3.71
N TYR A 77 16.50 0.62 4.17
CA TYR A 77 16.82 -0.80 4.21
C TYR A 77 16.26 -1.39 5.50
N VAL A 78 15.40 -2.40 5.38
CA VAL A 78 14.67 -3.00 6.51
C VAL A 78 15.35 -4.29 6.93
N ARG A 79 15.77 -4.37 8.19
CA ARG A 79 16.19 -5.65 8.79
C ARG A 79 14.95 -6.53 8.91
N SER A 80 15.00 -7.73 8.35
CA SER A 80 14.03 -8.77 8.67
C SER A 80 14.36 -9.33 10.05
N ALA A 81 13.41 -9.31 10.98
CA ALA A 81 13.57 -9.89 12.30
C ALA A 81 12.31 -10.71 12.66
N GLU A 82 12.49 -11.85 13.31
CA GLU A 82 11.42 -12.55 14.02
C GLU A 82 11.50 -12.17 15.50
N GLY A 83 10.81 -11.10 15.87
CA GLY A 83 10.39 -10.73 17.22
C GLY A 83 11.45 -10.09 18.12
N THR A 84 11.23 -8.85 18.55
CA THR A 84 11.43 -8.52 19.96
C THR A 84 10.07 -8.28 20.60
N GLN A 85 9.80 -8.97 21.71
CA GLN A 85 8.48 -9.01 22.33
C GLN A 85 7.94 -7.61 22.67
N ILE A 86 6.84 -7.22 22.03
CA ILE A 86 5.85 -6.29 22.60
C ILE A 86 4.47 -6.94 22.44
N ASP A 87 4.03 -7.65 23.47
CA ASP A 87 2.63 -8.11 23.64
C ASP A 87 1.75 -6.86 23.93
N PRO A 88 0.52 -6.69 23.37
CA PRO A 88 -0.57 -7.67 23.35
C PRO A 88 -1.18 -7.97 21.96
N GLU A 89 -1.43 -9.26 21.69
CA GLU A 89 -2.45 -9.90 20.81
C GLU A 89 -2.76 -9.39 19.37
N TYR A 90 -2.13 -8.34 18.85
CA TYR A 90 -2.41 -7.81 17.51
C TYR A 90 -1.19 -7.28 16.74
N LEU A 91 0.03 -7.50 17.24
CA LEU A 91 1.26 -7.02 16.60
C LEU A 91 2.04 -8.18 15.99
N SER A 92 2.48 -8.00 14.74
CA SER A 92 3.36 -8.93 14.04
C SER A 92 4.65 -9.12 14.83
N SER A 93 5.23 -10.32 14.81
CA SER A 93 6.59 -10.51 15.35
C SER A 93 7.64 -9.82 14.47
N LEU A 94 7.29 -9.35 13.29
CA LEU A 94 8.25 -8.79 12.35
C LEU A 94 8.61 -7.33 12.67
N THR A 95 9.76 -6.87 12.16
CA THR A 95 10.17 -5.46 12.29
C THR A 95 9.07 -4.51 11.81
N GLU A 96 8.63 -3.62 12.69
CA GLU A 96 7.47 -2.74 12.48
C GLU A 96 7.82 -1.24 12.54
N LEU A 97 7.19 -0.44 11.68
CA LEU A 97 7.09 1.02 11.85
C LEU A 97 5.70 1.39 12.37
N LEU A 98 5.59 1.57 13.68
CA LEU A 98 4.38 1.96 14.39
C LEU A 98 4.29 3.49 14.54
N VAL A 99 3.17 4.07 14.12
CA VAL A 99 2.97 5.52 14.09
C VAL A 99 1.75 5.91 14.91
N HIS A 100 1.99 6.61 16.02
CA HIS A 100 0.95 7.35 16.78
C HIS A 100 1.01 8.85 16.54
N GLY A 101 2.19 9.39 16.20
CA GLY A 101 2.34 10.78 15.80
C GLY A 101 1.91 10.98 14.35
N ARG A 102 2.76 11.65 13.58
CA ARG A 102 2.55 11.96 12.16
C ARG A 102 3.65 11.35 11.29
N LEU A 103 3.25 10.75 10.17
CA LEU A 103 4.17 10.22 9.15
C LEU A 103 4.05 11.04 7.86
N GLU A 104 5.18 11.51 7.35
CA GLU A 104 5.27 12.34 6.15
C GLU A 104 6.24 11.68 5.14
N ILE A 105 5.76 10.79 4.29
CA ILE A 105 6.54 10.22 3.19
C ILE A 105 6.29 11.03 1.93
N GLN A 106 7.34 11.65 1.41
CA GLN A 106 7.28 12.65 0.33
C GLN A 106 8.03 12.18 -0.93
N GLY A 107 7.76 10.96 -1.37
CA GLY A 107 8.29 10.45 -2.63
C GLY A 107 7.71 11.17 -3.84
N THR A 108 8.40 11.05 -4.97
CA THR A 108 7.96 11.58 -6.27
C THR A 108 8.17 10.52 -7.35
N ALA A 109 7.51 10.65 -8.51
CA ALA A 109 7.70 9.72 -9.63
C ALA A 109 9.17 9.57 -10.08
N ARG A 110 10.00 10.61 -9.91
CA ARG A 110 11.44 10.58 -10.26
C ARG A 110 12.34 10.17 -9.11
N ARG A 111 11.88 10.34 -7.88
CA ARG A 111 12.64 10.10 -6.64
C ARG A 111 11.68 9.52 -5.60
N PRO A 112 11.21 8.28 -5.81
CA PRO A 112 10.32 7.63 -4.85
C PRO A 112 11.05 7.39 -3.52
N VAL A 113 10.29 7.18 -2.45
CA VAL A 113 10.83 6.68 -1.17
C VAL A 113 10.73 5.16 -1.18
N HIS A 114 11.84 4.46 -0.97
CA HIS A 114 11.87 2.99 -1.01
C HIS A 114 11.94 2.40 0.40
N PHE A 115 11.18 1.34 0.63
CA PHE A 115 11.37 0.41 1.75
C PHE A 115 11.77 -0.94 1.16
N ILE A 116 13.00 -1.36 1.42
CA ILE A 116 13.60 -2.56 0.81
C ILE A 116 14.02 -3.50 1.94
N PRO A 117 13.39 -4.67 2.08
CA PRO A 117 13.86 -5.66 3.03
C PRO A 117 15.22 -6.21 2.60
N LEU A 118 16.12 -6.37 3.57
CA LEU A 118 17.46 -6.91 3.34
C LEU A 118 17.45 -8.42 3.07
N THR A 119 16.48 -9.12 3.64
CA THR A 119 16.19 -10.52 3.34
C THR A 119 14.89 -10.57 2.54
N PRO A 120 14.91 -11.03 1.28
CA PRO A 120 13.69 -11.10 0.48
C PRO A 120 12.63 -12.00 1.12
N GLY A 121 11.40 -11.52 1.13
CA GLY A 121 10.22 -12.26 1.57
C GLY A 121 9.32 -12.67 0.41
N SER A 122 8.16 -13.20 0.74
CA SER A 122 7.06 -13.49 -0.18
C SER A 122 5.73 -13.13 0.50
N PRO A 123 4.61 -13.02 -0.22
CA PRO A 123 3.30 -12.83 0.40
C PRO A 123 3.00 -13.86 1.51
N ASP A 124 3.37 -15.13 1.32
CA ASP A 124 3.13 -16.18 2.32
C ASP A 124 4.06 -16.11 3.54
N GLN A 125 5.25 -15.53 3.35
CA GLN A 125 6.31 -15.38 4.35
C GLN A 125 6.90 -13.97 4.23
N PRO A 126 6.21 -12.95 4.76
CA PRO A 126 6.61 -11.56 4.61
C PRO A 126 7.95 -11.29 5.28
N ALA A 127 8.72 -10.36 4.72
CA ALA A 127 10.06 -10.02 5.22
C ALA A 127 10.05 -9.07 6.43
N TRP A 128 8.94 -8.34 6.63
CA TRP A 128 8.75 -7.36 7.68
C TRP A 128 7.26 -7.05 7.87
N ALA A 129 6.86 -6.37 8.95
CA ALA A 129 5.44 -6.13 9.25
C ALA A 129 4.81 -5.10 8.31
N GLY A 130 5.56 -4.03 7.99
CA GLY A 130 5.10 -2.88 7.22
C GLY A 130 4.95 -1.63 8.07
N ILE A 131 4.00 -0.77 7.69
CA ILE A 131 3.73 0.52 8.37
C ILE A 131 2.35 0.48 9.01
N THR A 132 2.30 0.62 10.34
CA THR A 132 1.05 0.66 11.11
C THR A 132 0.80 2.08 11.62
N LEU A 133 -0.27 2.72 11.16
CA LEU A 133 -0.79 3.97 11.73
C LEU A 133 -1.91 3.65 12.70
N THR A 134 -1.71 3.93 13.99
CA THR A 134 -2.68 3.60 15.04
C THR A 134 -2.96 4.79 15.95
N GLY A 135 -4.18 5.32 15.87
CA GLY A 135 -4.55 6.60 16.46
C GLY A 135 -3.64 7.75 16.02
N ALA A 136 -3.12 7.70 14.78
CA ALA A 136 -2.16 8.65 14.27
C ALA A 136 -2.78 10.05 14.10
N GLU A 137 -2.02 11.10 14.42
CA GLU A 137 -2.42 12.51 14.32
C GLU A 137 -2.49 13.05 12.87
N GLY A 138 -2.55 12.13 11.91
CA GLY A 138 -2.55 12.37 10.47
C GLY A 138 -1.25 11.95 9.80
N GLY A 139 -1.10 12.35 8.55
CA GLY A 139 0.08 12.04 7.76
C GLY A 139 -0.27 11.81 6.30
N GLN A 140 0.78 11.70 5.49
CA GLN A 140 0.66 11.34 4.09
C GLN A 140 1.75 10.34 3.71
N ILE A 141 1.36 9.39 2.88
CA ILE A 141 2.25 8.43 2.24
C ILE A 141 2.14 8.66 0.75
N VAL A 142 3.09 9.42 0.19
CA VAL A 142 3.06 9.82 -1.21
C VAL A 142 4.31 9.31 -1.92
N GLY A 143 4.15 8.68 -3.09
CA GLY A 143 5.28 8.29 -3.95
C GLY A 143 6.23 7.26 -3.32
N ALA A 144 5.74 6.43 -2.42
CA ALA A 144 6.48 5.35 -1.78
C ALA A 144 6.46 4.07 -2.62
N ARG A 145 7.50 3.26 -2.44
CA ARG A 145 7.57 1.88 -2.91
C ARG A 145 7.82 0.96 -1.71
N ILE A 146 6.83 0.14 -1.39
CA ILE A 146 6.83 -0.76 -0.22
C ILE A 146 6.69 -2.19 -0.74
N GLU A 147 7.66 -3.04 -0.37
CA GLU A 147 7.79 -4.39 -0.92
C GLU A 147 7.85 -5.44 0.19
N GLN A 148 7.21 -6.59 -0.05
CA GLN A 148 7.33 -7.81 0.76
C GLN A 148 7.05 -7.62 2.25
N ALA A 149 6.19 -6.68 2.60
CA ALA A 149 5.63 -6.51 3.94
C ALA A 149 4.45 -7.46 4.17
N GLU A 150 4.13 -7.72 5.43
CA GLU A 150 2.88 -8.37 5.81
C GLU A 150 1.68 -7.47 5.43
N THR A 151 1.69 -6.21 5.84
CA THR A 151 0.73 -5.22 5.33
C THR A 151 1.49 -3.97 4.95
N ALA A 152 1.45 -3.53 3.68
CA ALA A 152 2.22 -2.35 3.29
C ALA A 152 1.82 -1.11 4.12
N VAL A 153 0.51 -0.89 4.30
CA VAL A 153 -0.02 0.12 5.22
C VAL A 153 -1.27 -0.39 5.97
N LEU A 154 -1.19 -0.42 7.29
CA LEU A 154 -2.31 -0.71 8.18
C LEU A 154 -2.79 0.58 8.87
N CYS A 155 -4.07 0.93 8.69
CA CYS A 155 -4.71 2.07 9.33
C CYS A 155 -5.68 1.59 10.42
N ILE A 156 -5.43 1.97 11.67
CA ILE A 156 -6.26 1.68 12.83
C ILE A 156 -6.66 3.01 13.46
N ALA A 157 -7.97 3.32 13.48
CA ALA A 157 -8.47 4.62 13.94
C ALA A 157 -7.66 5.82 13.39
N SER A 158 -7.23 5.74 12.13
CA SER A 158 -6.30 6.67 11.50
C SER A 158 -6.71 6.92 10.04
N SER A 159 -6.63 8.18 9.59
CA SER A 159 -7.13 8.58 8.26
C SER A 159 -6.07 9.35 7.45
N PRO A 160 -4.92 8.74 7.10
CA PRO A 160 -3.90 9.39 6.27
C PRO A 160 -4.33 9.55 4.80
N GLU A 161 -3.62 10.39 4.05
CA GLU A 161 -3.62 10.33 2.59
C GLU A 161 -2.56 9.31 2.12
N ILE A 162 -2.96 8.35 1.29
CA ILE A 162 -2.10 7.32 0.71
C ILE A 162 -2.21 7.46 -0.81
N ARG A 163 -1.22 8.07 -1.45
CA ARG A 163 -1.32 8.46 -2.87
C ARG A 163 -0.10 8.16 -3.72
N ALA A 164 -0.34 7.73 -4.96
CA ALA A 164 0.70 7.55 -5.97
C ALA A 164 1.85 6.62 -5.53
N ASN A 165 1.52 5.61 -4.72
CA ASN A 165 2.47 4.62 -4.24
C ASN A 165 2.48 3.37 -5.12
N LEU A 166 3.54 2.59 -5.00
CA LEU A 166 3.63 1.23 -5.52
C LEU A 166 3.83 0.25 -4.37
N PHE A 167 2.83 -0.58 -4.11
CA PHE A 167 2.89 -1.66 -3.12
C PHE A 167 2.90 -2.99 -3.87
N THR A 168 4.01 -3.72 -3.82
CA THR A 168 4.18 -4.95 -4.60
C THR A 168 4.71 -6.10 -3.76
N GLY A 169 4.15 -7.30 -3.94
CA GLY A 169 4.65 -8.50 -3.25
C GLY A 169 4.39 -8.51 -1.74
N ASN A 170 3.57 -7.60 -1.23
CA ASN A 170 3.14 -7.59 0.17
C ASN A 170 2.02 -8.62 0.35
N ARG A 171 1.87 -9.22 1.53
CA ARG A 171 0.71 -10.10 1.79
C ARG A 171 -0.59 -9.32 1.61
N TYR A 172 -0.74 -8.21 2.33
CA TYR A 172 -1.82 -7.26 2.13
C TYR A 172 -1.29 -5.90 1.66
N GLY A 173 -2.01 -5.27 0.73
CA GLY A 173 -1.70 -3.92 0.28
C GLY A 173 -2.03 -2.88 1.36
N ILE A 174 -3.31 -2.59 1.53
CA ILE A 174 -3.79 -1.60 2.51
C ILE A 174 -4.94 -2.18 3.31
N ILE A 175 -4.87 -2.06 4.63
CA ILE A 175 -5.99 -2.39 5.53
C ILE A 175 -6.44 -1.12 6.22
N ALA A 176 -7.74 -0.82 6.15
CA ALA A 176 -8.38 0.23 6.93
C ALA A 176 -9.37 -0.40 7.92
N GLN A 177 -9.21 -0.10 9.21
CA GLN A 177 -10.07 -0.64 10.25
C GLN A 177 -10.34 0.33 11.40
N GLN A 178 -11.31 -0.03 12.25
CA GLN A 178 -11.70 0.72 13.45
C GLN A 178 -12.09 2.17 13.13
N GLY A 179 -13.07 2.36 12.25
CA GLY A 179 -13.54 3.69 11.86
C GLY A 179 -12.57 4.51 11.01
N SER A 180 -11.46 3.94 10.55
CA SER A 180 -10.49 4.62 9.67
C SER A 180 -11.16 5.08 8.36
N ALA A 181 -10.82 6.29 7.91
CA ALA A 181 -11.30 6.87 6.65
C ALA A 181 -10.15 7.49 5.82
N PRO A 182 -9.10 6.71 5.49
CA PRO A 182 -8.00 7.22 4.67
C PRO A 182 -8.45 7.55 3.25
N ARG A 183 -7.70 8.45 2.60
CA ARG A 183 -7.83 8.73 1.16
C ARG A 183 -6.79 7.91 0.40
N ILE A 184 -7.24 6.86 -0.28
CA ILE A 184 -6.41 5.89 -1.00
C ILE A 184 -6.53 6.19 -2.51
N LEU A 185 -5.55 6.91 -3.05
CA LEU A 185 -5.66 7.58 -4.34
C LEU A 185 -4.54 7.18 -5.31
N ALA A 186 -4.88 6.76 -6.52
CA ALA A 186 -3.89 6.57 -7.61
C ALA A 186 -2.69 5.69 -7.23
N ASN A 187 -2.89 4.70 -6.34
CA ASN A 187 -1.86 3.72 -5.99
C ASN A 187 -1.89 2.56 -6.97
N ARG A 188 -0.74 1.90 -7.12
CA ARG A 188 -0.64 0.58 -7.74
C ARG A 188 -0.31 -0.43 -6.66
N ILE A 189 -1.21 -1.40 -6.47
CA ILE A 189 -1.12 -2.44 -5.45
C ILE A 189 -1.18 -3.77 -6.20
N GLU A 190 -0.12 -4.58 -6.11
CA GLU A 190 -0.03 -5.77 -6.94
C GLU A 190 0.69 -6.96 -6.30
N LYS A 191 0.37 -8.16 -6.83
CA LYS A 191 1.13 -9.41 -6.58
C LYS A 191 1.20 -9.79 -5.10
N GLY A 192 0.12 -9.55 -4.37
CA GLY A 192 -0.03 -9.94 -2.97
C GLY A 192 -1.03 -11.08 -2.77
N GLU A 193 -1.33 -11.37 -1.52
CA GLU A 193 -2.47 -12.23 -1.15
C GLU A 193 -3.77 -11.43 -1.33
N GLY A 194 -3.85 -10.23 -0.72
CA GLY A 194 -5.00 -9.34 -0.81
C GLY A 194 -4.64 -7.87 -1.11
N GLY A 195 -5.54 -7.15 -1.79
CA GLY A 195 -5.34 -5.76 -2.20
C GLY A 195 -5.68 -4.74 -1.11
N ILE A 196 -6.95 -4.31 -1.07
CA ILE A 196 -7.46 -3.33 -0.09
C ILE A 196 -8.58 -3.95 0.74
N PHE A 197 -8.46 -3.88 2.06
CA PHE A 197 -9.45 -4.44 2.99
C PHE A 197 -10.02 -3.34 3.87
N CYS A 198 -11.35 -3.27 3.91
CA CYS A 198 -12.11 -2.34 4.74
C CYS A 198 -12.85 -3.14 5.83
N TRP A 199 -12.43 -2.97 7.09
CA TRP A 199 -12.99 -3.69 8.24
C TRP A 199 -13.53 -2.73 9.32
N ARG A 200 -14.35 -3.27 10.24
CA ARG A 200 -14.69 -2.64 11.53
C ARG A 200 -15.11 -1.17 11.39
N GLY A 201 -16.11 -0.92 10.55
CA GLY A 201 -16.73 0.38 10.37
C GLY A 201 -15.88 1.41 9.60
N SER A 202 -14.88 0.96 8.84
CA SER A 202 -14.05 1.87 8.03
C SER A 202 -14.82 2.47 6.85
N ALA A 203 -14.43 3.68 6.45
CA ALA A 203 -15.07 4.41 5.34
C ALA A 203 -14.04 5.16 4.47
N PRO A 204 -13.06 4.47 3.86
CA PRO A 204 -12.05 5.12 3.03
C PRO A 204 -12.62 5.63 1.69
N GLU A 205 -11.97 6.66 1.14
CA GLU A 205 -12.09 7.04 -0.27
C GLU A 205 -11.09 6.21 -1.07
N ILE A 206 -11.55 5.34 -1.98
CA ILE A 206 -10.70 4.48 -2.82
C ILE A 206 -10.93 4.85 -4.27
N SER A 207 -10.00 5.66 -4.81
CA SER A 207 -10.19 6.27 -6.13
C SER A 207 -8.95 6.19 -7.04
N GLY A 208 -9.18 5.80 -8.29
CA GLY A 208 -8.16 5.78 -9.34
C GLY A 208 -7.01 4.79 -9.12
N ASN A 209 -7.18 3.78 -8.26
CA ASN A 209 -6.12 2.81 -7.96
C ASN A 209 -6.08 1.68 -9.00
N GLU A 210 -4.89 1.11 -9.21
CA GLU A 210 -4.68 -0.14 -9.93
C GLU A 210 -4.43 -1.26 -8.91
N ILE A 211 -5.32 -2.25 -8.85
CA ILE A 211 -5.29 -3.35 -7.88
C ILE A 211 -5.26 -4.67 -8.65
N LEU A 212 -4.08 -5.29 -8.68
CA LEU A 212 -3.72 -6.24 -9.73
C LEU A 212 -3.13 -7.54 -9.18
N ASP A 213 -3.51 -8.64 -9.81
CA ASP A 213 -2.81 -9.93 -9.66
C ASP A 213 -2.67 -10.40 -8.20
N HIS A 214 -3.69 -10.16 -7.36
CA HIS A 214 -3.77 -10.71 -6.00
C HIS A 214 -4.26 -12.16 -6.01
N ALA A 215 -3.69 -12.98 -5.13
CA ALA A 215 -4.04 -14.39 -5.01
C ALA A 215 -5.48 -14.61 -4.48
N GLU A 216 -6.04 -13.61 -3.78
CA GLU A 216 -7.40 -13.61 -3.22
C GLU A 216 -8.19 -12.36 -3.68
N GLU A 217 -8.72 -11.55 -2.75
CA GLU A 217 -9.50 -10.35 -3.06
C GLU A 217 -8.64 -9.16 -3.47
N GLY A 218 -9.06 -8.49 -4.55
CA GLY A 218 -8.59 -7.15 -4.89
C GLY A 218 -9.12 -6.11 -3.91
N ILE A 219 -10.44 -6.04 -3.72
CA ILE A 219 -11.06 -5.19 -2.70
C ILE A 219 -12.07 -6.00 -1.88
N PHE A 220 -11.84 -6.07 -0.57
CA PHE A 220 -12.78 -6.63 0.39
C PHE A 220 -13.43 -5.51 1.23
N VAL A 221 -14.74 -5.61 1.42
CA VAL A 221 -15.50 -4.69 2.26
C VAL A 221 -16.40 -5.44 3.22
N ASP A 222 -16.13 -5.28 4.51
CA ASP A 222 -16.88 -5.90 5.59
C ASP A 222 -18.30 -5.34 5.73
N ALA A 223 -19.17 -6.09 6.43
CA ALA A 223 -20.59 -5.81 6.54
C ALA A 223 -20.91 -4.41 7.13
N ASP A 224 -20.05 -3.90 8.01
CA ASP A 224 -20.21 -2.62 8.68
C ASP A 224 -19.42 -1.47 8.04
N SER A 225 -18.61 -1.73 7.02
CA SER A 225 -17.73 -0.75 6.38
C SER A 225 -18.41 -0.12 5.15
N ARG A 226 -18.10 1.16 4.87
CA ARG A 226 -18.79 1.98 3.85
C ARG A 226 -17.79 2.84 3.05
N PRO A 227 -16.91 2.23 2.24
CA PRO A 227 -15.98 2.98 1.40
C PRO A 227 -16.69 3.65 0.22
N LEU A 228 -16.05 4.67 -0.35
CA LEU A 228 -16.39 5.22 -1.66
C LEU A 228 -15.44 4.65 -2.71
N LEU A 229 -15.95 3.80 -3.61
CA LEU A 229 -15.16 3.21 -4.71
C LEU A 229 -15.41 3.97 -6.01
N THR A 230 -14.40 4.60 -6.60
CA THR A 230 -14.56 5.36 -7.86
C THR A 230 -13.38 5.18 -8.81
N GLY A 231 -13.64 4.76 -10.06
CA GLY A 231 -12.65 4.80 -11.14
C GLY A 231 -11.41 3.93 -10.89
N ASN A 232 -11.53 2.86 -10.09
CA ASN A 232 -10.42 1.92 -9.89
C ASN A 232 -10.29 0.96 -11.09
N ARG A 233 -9.14 0.30 -11.18
CA ARG A 233 -8.90 -0.82 -12.08
C ARG A 233 -8.55 -2.03 -11.22
N VAL A 234 -9.50 -2.93 -11.05
CA VAL A 234 -9.36 -4.16 -10.28
C VAL A 234 -9.39 -5.35 -11.24
N SER A 235 -8.25 -5.98 -11.49
CA SER A 235 -8.13 -7.02 -12.52
C SER A 235 -7.03 -8.04 -12.22
N GLY A 236 -7.17 -9.26 -12.71
CA GLY A 236 -6.18 -10.32 -12.50
C GLY A 236 -6.21 -10.96 -11.12
N ASN A 237 -7.14 -10.55 -10.26
CA ASN A 237 -7.31 -11.12 -8.92
C ASN A 237 -8.18 -12.37 -8.95
N ASP A 238 -8.16 -13.15 -7.88
CA ASP A 238 -9.07 -14.29 -7.72
C ASP A 238 -10.51 -13.81 -7.50
N LEU A 239 -10.69 -12.78 -6.67
CA LEU A 239 -11.93 -12.05 -6.50
C LEU A 239 -11.68 -10.56 -6.73
N GLY A 240 -12.42 -9.92 -7.63
CA GLY A 240 -12.30 -8.49 -7.88
C GLY A 240 -12.79 -7.69 -6.68
N LEU A 241 -14.11 -7.66 -6.50
CA LEU A 241 -14.79 -7.02 -5.37
C LEU A 241 -15.52 -8.07 -4.53
N ALA A 242 -15.23 -8.15 -3.24
CA ALA A 242 -15.96 -8.98 -2.28
C ALA A 242 -16.68 -8.07 -1.27
N LEU A 243 -18.01 -8.00 -1.38
CA LEU A 243 -18.81 -6.99 -0.69
C LEU A 243 -20.03 -7.62 0.00
N TYR A 244 -20.42 -7.13 1.17
CA TYR A 244 -21.72 -7.48 1.76
C TYR A 244 -22.90 -6.68 1.18
N ASP A 245 -22.65 -5.47 0.66
CA ASP A 245 -23.66 -4.62 0.02
C ASP A 245 -23.25 -4.31 -1.42
N ARG A 246 -24.10 -4.72 -2.37
CA ARG A 246 -23.89 -4.50 -3.80
C ARG A 246 -23.82 -3.01 -4.16
N ALA A 247 -24.50 -2.14 -3.43
CA ALA A 247 -24.49 -0.70 -3.71
C ALA A 247 -23.08 -0.08 -3.56
N LEU A 248 -22.19 -0.72 -2.78
CA LEU A 248 -20.82 -0.27 -2.59
C LEU A 248 -19.92 -0.51 -3.80
N ALA A 249 -20.35 -1.37 -4.75
CA ALA A 249 -19.56 -1.68 -5.94
C ALA A 249 -19.35 -0.49 -6.88
N GLY A 250 -20.06 0.63 -6.68
CA GLY A 250 -19.95 1.81 -7.54
C GLY A 250 -20.26 1.48 -9.00
N ASP A 251 -19.36 1.89 -9.92
CA ASP A 251 -19.39 1.43 -11.31
C ASP A 251 -18.82 0.00 -11.41
N PRO A 252 -19.62 -1.02 -11.78
CA PRO A 252 -19.15 -2.40 -11.91
C PRO A 252 -18.01 -2.56 -12.92
N ALA A 253 -17.84 -1.63 -13.87
CA ALA A 253 -16.75 -1.70 -14.84
C ALA A 253 -15.36 -1.51 -14.21
N GLN A 254 -15.28 -1.07 -12.95
CA GLN A 254 -14.00 -0.93 -12.24
C GLN A 254 -13.35 -2.28 -11.89
N ALA A 255 -14.12 -3.38 -11.87
CA ALA A 255 -13.62 -4.73 -11.64
C ALA A 255 -13.90 -5.61 -12.84
N GLN A 256 -12.86 -6.01 -13.55
CA GLN A 256 -12.95 -6.82 -14.77
C GLN A 256 -11.74 -7.73 -14.88
N ARG A 257 -11.92 -8.89 -15.52
CA ARG A 257 -10.84 -9.85 -15.77
C ARG A 257 -10.22 -10.41 -14.48
N ASN A 258 -11.01 -10.50 -13.42
CA ASN A 258 -10.72 -11.33 -12.26
C ASN A 258 -11.27 -12.74 -12.51
N ARG A 259 -10.91 -13.74 -11.69
CA ARG A 259 -11.56 -15.07 -11.78
C ARG A 259 -13.07 -14.92 -11.48
N GLU A 260 -13.43 -14.07 -10.54
CA GLU A 260 -14.80 -13.56 -10.35
C GLU A 260 -14.76 -12.06 -10.03
N ASP A 261 -15.42 -11.24 -10.85
CA ASP A 261 -15.32 -9.77 -10.76
C ASP A 261 -16.05 -9.17 -9.54
N LEU A 262 -17.17 -9.77 -9.13
CA LEU A 262 -17.97 -9.31 -8.00
C LEU A 262 -18.62 -10.49 -7.27
N ARG A 263 -18.28 -10.61 -5.99
CA ARG A 263 -18.91 -11.54 -5.05
C ARG A 263 -19.70 -10.78 -4.00
N ILE A 264 -20.99 -11.11 -3.87
CA ILE A 264 -21.83 -10.60 -2.77
C ILE A 264 -21.82 -11.62 -1.62
N LEU A 265 -21.23 -11.21 -0.50
CA LEU A 265 -21.12 -11.98 0.72
C LEU A 265 -22.44 -11.97 1.50
N ARG A 266 -22.61 -12.94 2.39
CA ARG A 266 -23.78 -13.04 3.27
C ARG A 266 -23.30 -13.22 4.69
N LEU A 267 -23.95 -12.54 5.63
CA LEU A 267 -23.71 -12.81 7.03
C LEU A 267 -24.10 -14.27 7.30
N PRO A 268 -23.33 -15.00 8.13
CA PRO A 268 -23.81 -16.28 8.62
C PRO A 268 -25.17 -16.09 9.29
N PRO A 269 -26.08 -17.07 9.22
CA PRO A 269 -27.32 -17.02 9.98
C PRO A 269 -26.95 -16.77 11.44
N THR A 270 -27.49 -15.71 12.04
CA THR A 270 -27.30 -15.45 13.46
C THR A 270 -27.81 -16.68 14.21
N GLU A 271 -26.94 -17.41 14.91
CA GLU A 271 -27.41 -18.34 15.95
C GLU A 271 -28.14 -17.46 16.97
N ILE A 272 -29.46 -17.46 16.89
CA ILE A 272 -30.32 -16.95 17.96
C ILE A 272 -30.09 -17.95 19.10
N ALA A 273 -29.12 -17.65 19.97
CA ALA A 273 -29.01 -18.34 21.24
C ALA A 273 -30.34 -18.09 21.99
N PRO A 274 -30.98 -19.17 22.51
CA PRO A 274 -32.29 -19.09 23.16
C PRO A 274 -32.29 -18.23 24.43
#